data_AF-A0A7L6LFC6-F1
#
_entry.id   AF-A0A7L6LFC6-F1
#
_cell.length_a   1.000
_cell.length_b   1.000
_cell.length_c   1.000
_cell.angle_alpha   90.00
_cell.angle_beta   90.00
_cell.angle_gamma   90.00
#
_symmetry.space_group_name_H-M   'P 1'
#
loop_
_entity.id
_entity.type
_entity.pdbx_description
1 polymer ?
#
loop_
_entity_poly.entity_id
_entity_poly.type
_entity_poly.pdbx_seq_one_letter_code
_entity_poly.pdbx_strand_id
1 'polypeptide(L)'
;MNREAYFRIEPAIRTLVATLNAHGYRTYASCQGHGFPVVHRPPYVAFLCSHQDAVWLARKLRKDAESYTPRLFWGWSVLASFNSDFHLVWRLQPEGAHYWYCRYFRRTLTTDFRTLTRLLKERAGDTGING
;
A
#
# COMPACT_ATOMS: atom_id res chain seq x y z
N MET A 1 -18.00 23.54 -4.47
CA MET A 1 -17.53 22.25 -3.90
C MET A 1 -16.27 22.55 -3.10
N ASN A 2 -16.29 22.35 -1.78
CA ASN A 2 -15.37 23.00 -0.84
C ASN A 2 -14.03 22.23 -0.71
N ARG A 3 -12.91 22.92 -0.94
CA ARG A 3 -11.54 22.35 -1.11
C ARG A 3 -10.94 21.77 0.19
N GLU A 4 -11.55 22.08 1.33
CA GLU A 4 -11.05 21.83 2.69
C GLU A 4 -11.21 20.37 3.16
N ALA A 5 -12.16 19.61 2.61
CA ALA A 5 -12.43 18.23 3.03
C ALA A 5 -11.47 17.19 2.40
N TYR A 6 -10.67 17.59 1.41
CA TYR A 6 -9.90 16.68 0.54
C TYR A 6 -8.53 16.24 1.07
N PHE A 7 -8.03 16.83 2.17
CA PHE A 7 -6.60 16.68 2.56
C PHE A 7 -6.31 15.95 3.87
N ARG A 8 -7.30 15.45 4.60
CA ARG A 8 -7.01 14.69 5.83
C ARG A 8 -6.71 13.24 5.50
N ILE A 9 -5.43 12.95 5.21
CA ILE A 9 -4.93 11.58 5.20
C ILE A 9 -5.09 11.01 6.62
N GLU A 10 -5.78 9.88 6.70
CA GLU A 10 -6.08 9.22 7.97
C GLU A 10 -4.80 8.85 8.73
N PRO A 11 -4.77 8.98 10.07
CA PRO A 11 -3.52 8.93 10.82
C PRO A 11 -2.73 7.62 10.68
N ALA A 12 -3.39 6.46 10.63
CA ALA A 12 -2.68 5.18 10.66
C ALA A 12 -1.96 4.87 9.34
N ILE A 13 -2.50 5.32 8.21
CA ILE A 13 -1.90 5.08 6.88
C ILE A 13 -1.02 6.24 6.40
N ARG A 14 -1.03 7.38 7.11
CA ARG A 14 -0.33 8.61 6.72
C ARG A 14 1.15 8.40 6.39
N THR A 15 1.88 7.68 7.23
CA THR A 15 3.31 7.46 7.02
C THR A 15 3.58 6.65 5.75
N LEU A 16 2.74 5.65 5.45
CA LEU A 16 2.84 4.86 4.23
C LEU A 16 2.58 5.73 3.00
N VAL A 17 1.52 6.55 3.03
CA VAL A 17 1.19 7.49 1.95
C VAL A 17 2.32 8.50 1.71
N ALA A 18 2.86 9.10 2.78
CA ALA A 18 3.97 10.03 2.68
C ALA A 18 5.22 9.38 2.07
N THR A 19 5.52 8.15 2.48
CA THR A 19 6.65 7.38 1.94
C THR A 19 6.44 7.03 0.47
N LEU A 20 5.24 6.61 0.06
CA LEU A 20 4.91 6.38 -1.35
C LEU A 20 5.17 7.65 -2.19
N ASN A 21 4.65 8.81 -1.78
CA ASN A 21 4.88 10.06 -2.50
C ASN A 21 6.37 10.43 -2.59
N ALA A 22 7.13 10.26 -1.50
CA ALA A 22 8.56 10.56 -1.48
C ALA A 22 9.38 9.65 -2.43
N HIS A 23 8.86 8.47 -2.77
CA HIS A 23 9.49 7.50 -3.66
C HIS A 23 8.87 7.47 -5.07
N GLY A 24 8.18 8.54 -5.48
CA GLY A 24 7.68 8.70 -6.86
C GLY A 24 6.30 8.09 -7.13
N TYR A 25 5.64 7.52 -6.13
CA TYR A 25 4.26 7.04 -6.24
C TYR A 25 3.30 8.17 -5.87
N ARG A 26 2.83 8.92 -6.87
CA ARG A 26 1.94 10.08 -6.70
C ARG A 26 0.56 9.64 -6.24
N THR A 27 0.32 9.66 -4.94
CA THR A 27 -0.96 9.25 -4.34
C THR A 27 -2.04 10.31 -4.57
N TYR A 28 -3.26 9.88 -4.88
CA TYR A 28 -4.41 10.77 -5.06
C TYR A 28 -5.63 10.36 -4.22
N ALA A 29 -5.64 9.13 -3.69
CA ALA A 29 -6.64 8.67 -2.73
C ALA A 29 -6.06 7.60 -1.80
N SER A 30 -6.54 7.56 -0.56
CA SER A 30 -6.17 6.51 0.38
C SER A 30 -7.26 6.31 1.42
N CYS A 31 -7.28 5.12 2.02
CA CYS A 31 -8.14 4.76 3.15
C CYS A 31 -7.34 3.81 4.05
N GLN A 32 -7.37 4.02 5.37
CA GLN A 32 -6.74 3.08 6.32
C GLN A 32 -7.62 1.84 6.61
N GLY A 33 -8.76 1.74 5.93
CA GLY A 33 -9.78 0.71 6.14
C GLY A 33 -10.62 0.97 7.40
N HIS A 34 -11.83 0.42 7.46
CA HIS A 34 -12.82 0.66 8.52
C HIS A 34 -13.78 -0.52 8.71
N GLY A 35 -14.44 -0.55 9.86
CA GLY A 35 -15.44 -1.57 10.20
C GLY A 35 -14.87 -2.80 10.91
N PHE A 36 -15.79 -3.66 11.35
CA PHE A 36 -15.50 -4.92 12.03
C PHE A 36 -16.33 -6.04 11.39
N PRO A 37 -15.73 -7.16 10.98
CA PRO A 37 -14.29 -7.45 10.95
C PRO A 37 -13.52 -6.49 10.03
N VAL A 38 -12.20 -6.39 10.16
CA VAL A 38 -11.37 -5.36 9.49
C VAL A 38 -11.37 -5.44 7.96
N VAL A 39 -11.95 -6.51 7.40
CA VAL A 39 -12.18 -6.70 5.96
C VAL A 39 -13.42 -5.98 5.43
N HIS A 40 -14.30 -5.47 6.30
CA HIS A 40 -15.56 -4.85 5.87
C HIS A 40 -15.33 -3.66 4.94
N ARG A 41 -14.33 -2.83 5.26
CA ARG A 41 -13.75 -1.85 4.33
C ARG A 41 -12.23 -1.96 4.40
N PRO A 42 -11.56 -2.66 3.47
CA PRO A 42 -10.12 -2.84 3.53
C PRO A 42 -9.38 -1.52 3.24
N PRO A 43 -8.15 -1.36 3.76
CA PRO A 43 -7.30 -0.23 3.41
C PRO A 43 -6.91 -0.26 1.93
N TYR A 44 -6.63 0.91 1.37
CA TYR A 44 -6.00 1.02 0.07
C TYR A 44 -5.21 2.32 -0.07
N VAL A 45 -4.27 2.34 -1.01
CA VAL A 45 -3.65 3.57 -1.53
C VAL A 45 -3.70 3.53 -3.04
N ALA A 46 -4.30 4.56 -3.65
CA ALA A 46 -4.36 4.73 -5.09
C ALA A 46 -3.37 5.81 -5.54
N PHE A 47 -2.57 5.49 -6.57
CA PHE A 47 -1.46 6.32 -7.00
C PHE A 47 -1.15 6.18 -8.50
N LEU A 48 -0.41 7.15 -9.01
CA LEU A 48 0.27 7.10 -10.31
C LEU A 48 1.76 6.86 -10.08
N CYS A 49 2.38 6.02 -10.91
CA CYS A 49 3.83 5.82 -10.94
C CYS A 49 4.24 5.26 -12.32
N SER A 50 5.55 5.12 -12.55
CA SER A 50 6.02 4.42 -13.74
C SER A 50 5.60 2.94 -13.71
N HIS A 51 5.50 2.32 -14.89
CA HIS A 51 5.23 0.88 -14.97
C HIS A 51 6.31 0.05 -14.27
N GLN A 52 7.58 0.47 -14.35
CA GLN A 52 8.71 -0.20 -13.71
C GLN A 52 8.59 -0.19 -12.18
N ASP A 53 8.16 0.92 -11.59
CA ASP A 53 7.91 1.03 -10.15
C ASP A 53 6.77 0.12 -9.70
N ALA A 54 5.68 0.09 -10.45
CA ALA A 54 4.53 -0.78 -10.17
C ALA A 54 4.95 -2.26 -10.22
N VAL A 55 5.69 -2.66 -11.26
CA VAL A 55 6.22 -4.02 -11.40
C VAL A 55 7.17 -4.37 -10.27
N TRP A 56 8.08 -3.47 -9.90
CA TRP A 56 9.00 -3.70 -8.78
C TRP A 56 8.23 -3.97 -7.48
N LEU A 57 7.25 -3.12 -7.17
CA LEU A 57 6.46 -3.23 -5.94
C LEU A 57 5.64 -4.52 -5.96
N ALA A 58 4.94 -4.80 -7.06
CA ALA A 58 4.17 -6.03 -7.23
C ALA A 58 5.03 -7.29 -7.04
N ARG A 59 6.23 -7.33 -7.62
CA ARG A 59 7.17 -8.46 -7.46
C ARG A 59 7.62 -8.61 -6.02
N LYS A 60 7.91 -7.52 -5.31
CA LYS A 60 8.32 -7.58 -3.89
C LYS A 60 7.20 -8.11 -3.00
N LEU A 61 5.97 -7.65 -3.21
CA LEU A 61 4.81 -8.11 -2.43
C LEU A 61 4.49 -9.58 -2.71
N ARG A 62 4.53 -10.01 -3.98
CA ARG A 62 4.32 -11.41 -4.34
C ARG A 62 5.37 -12.32 -3.72
N LYS A 63 6.65 -11.94 -3.78
CA LYS A 63 7.74 -12.70 -3.14
C LYS A 63 7.56 -12.83 -1.62
N ASP A 64 7.07 -11.80 -0.95
CA ASP A 64 6.79 -11.86 0.49
C ASP A 64 5.63 -12.83 0.77
N ALA A 65 4.53 -12.70 0.02
CA ALA A 65 3.33 -13.53 0.18
C ALA A 65 3.57 -15.02 -0.13
N GLU A 66 4.45 -15.34 -1.08
CA GLU A 66 4.83 -16.70 -1.46
C GLU A 66 5.94 -17.29 -0.58
N SER A 67 6.54 -16.50 0.32
CA SER A 67 7.60 -16.98 1.19
C SER A 67 7.07 -17.89 2.31
N TYR A 68 7.94 -18.78 2.82
CA TYR A 68 7.61 -19.62 3.97
C TYR A 68 7.38 -18.81 5.26
N THR A 69 8.02 -17.63 5.37
CA THR A 69 7.88 -16.71 6.50
C THR A 69 7.62 -15.28 6.01
N PRO A 70 6.38 -14.96 5.61
CA PRO A 70 6.00 -13.62 5.14
C PRO A 70 6.25 -12.56 6.21
N ARG A 71 6.74 -11.38 5.81
CA ARG A 71 6.90 -10.23 6.72
C ARG A 71 5.57 -9.51 6.96
N LEU A 72 4.64 -9.62 6.01
CA LEU A 72 3.30 -9.04 6.09
C LEU A 72 2.32 -10.05 6.67
N PHE A 73 1.34 -9.58 7.45
CA PHE A 73 0.25 -10.41 7.95
C PHE A 73 -0.83 -10.66 6.89
N TRP A 74 -0.89 -9.79 5.88
CA TRP A 74 -1.82 -9.88 4.76
C TRP A 74 -1.05 -10.01 3.46
N GLY A 75 -1.61 -10.77 2.51
CA GLY A 75 -1.21 -10.70 1.12
C GLY A 75 -1.60 -9.33 0.59
N TRP A 76 -0.62 -8.54 0.15
CA TRP A 76 -0.81 -7.24 -0.48
C TRP A 76 -0.54 -7.34 -1.98
N SER A 77 -1.25 -6.55 -2.78
CA SER A 77 -1.04 -6.51 -4.21
C SER A 77 -1.15 -5.10 -4.79
N VAL A 78 -0.59 -4.94 -5.98
CA VAL A 78 -0.73 -3.74 -6.81
C VAL A 78 -1.63 -4.09 -7.98
N LEU A 79 -2.83 -3.49 -8.02
CA LEU A 79 -3.81 -3.70 -9.08
C LEU A 79 -3.79 -2.54 -10.07
N ALA A 80 -3.84 -2.86 -11.36
CA ALA A 80 -3.99 -1.89 -12.43
C ALA A 80 -5.48 -1.61 -12.68
N SER A 81 -5.84 -0.35 -12.92
CA SER A 81 -7.19 0.04 -13.35
C SER A 81 -7.15 1.36 -14.12
N PHE A 82 -8.24 1.71 -14.77
CA PHE A 82 -8.42 3.05 -15.34
C PHE A 82 -9.21 3.94 -14.36
N ASN A 83 -8.80 5.19 -14.19
CA ASN A 83 -9.58 6.18 -13.46
C ASN A 83 -10.70 6.77 -14.36
N SER A 84 -11.47 7.74 -13.84
CA SER A 84 -12.54 8.43 -14.59
C SER A 84 -12.05 9.14 -15.85
N ASP A 85 -10.77 9.50 -15.90
CA ASP A 85 -10.14 10.18 -17.02
C ASP A 85 -9.44 9.20 -17.99
N PHE A 86 -9.68 7.89 -17.83
CA PHE A 86 -9.06 6.81 -18.60
C PHE A 86 -7.52 6.77 -18.52
N HIS A 87 -6.94 7.33 -17.46
CA HIS A 87 -5.52 7.14 -17.15
C HIS A 87 -5.29 5.82 -16.43
N LEU A 88 -4.23 5.11 -16.83
CA LEU A 88 -3.78 3.91 -16.11
C LEU A 88 -3.28 4.31 -14.72
N VAL A 89 -3.92 3.78 -13.69
CA VAL A 89 -3.61 4.03 -12.28
C VAL A 89 -3.42 2.71 -11.54
N TRP A 90 -2.73 2.81 -10.40
CA TRP A 90 -2.38 1.67 -9.57
C TRP A 90 -3.05 1.77 -8.21
N ARG A 91 -3.43 0.63 -7.65
CA ARG A 91 -3.98 0.53 -6.29
C ARG A 91 -3.22 -0.52 -5.50
N LEU A 92 -2.65 -0.11 -4.37
CA LEU A 92 -2.12 -0.99 -3.35
C LEU A 92 -3.23 -1.33 -2.35
N GLN A 93 -3.54 -2.62 -2.19
CA GLN A 93 -4.57 -3.10 -1.26
C GLN A 93 -4.25 -4.52 -0.75
N PRO A 94 -4.79 -4.94 0.41
CA PRO A 94 -4.71 -6.33 0.83
C PRO A 94 -5.73 -7.18 0.05
N GLU A 95 -5.34 -8.39 -0.33
CA GLU A 95 -6.21 -9.39 -0.98
C GLU A 95 -6.77 -10.41 0.01
N GLY A 96 -5.98 -10.78 1.02
CA GLY A 96 -6.39 -11.77 2.01
C GLY A 96 -5.42 -11.85 3.18
N ALA A 97 -5.91 -12.27 4.34
CA ALA A 97 -5.06 -12.50 5.51
C ALA A 97 -4.35 -13.86 5.39
N HIS A 98 -3.06 -13.90 5.73
CA HIS A 98 -2.32 -15.17 5.80
C HIS A 98 -2.85 -16.08 6.92
N TYR A 99 -3.33 -15.48 8.02
CA TYR A 99 -4.01 -16.19 9.09
C TYR A 99 -5.45 -15.72 9.25
N TRP A 100 -6.37 -16.67 9.39
CA TRP A 100 -7.81 -16.38 9.45
C TRP A 100 -8.17 -15.37 10.54
N TYR A 101 -7.48 -15.41 11.69
CA TYR A 101 -7.77 -14.55 12.84
C TYR A 101 -7.39 -13.09 12.61
N CYS A 102 -6.45 -12.77 11.70
CA CYS A 102 -6.03 -11.39 11.45
C CYS A 102 -7.19 -10.48 11.05
N ARG A 103 -8.26 -11.03 10.45
CA ARG A 103 -9.47 -10.28 10.09
C ARG A 103 -10.17 -9.61 11.27
N TYR A 104 -9.85 -9.98 12.50
CA TYR A 104 -10.42 -9.38 13.71
C TYR A 104 -9.46 -8.41 14.42
N PHE A 105 -8.20 -8.35 14.00
CA PHE A 105 -7.16 -7.56 14.68
C PHE A 105 -6.64 -6.44 13.81
N ARG A 106 -7.17 -5.23 13.98
CA ARG A 106 -6.71 -4.04 13.23
C ARG A 106 -5.21 -3.78 13.34
N ARG A 107 -4.59 -4.19 14.47
CA ARG A 107 -3.14 -4.10 14.69
C ARG A 107 -2.33 -4.80 13.59
N THR A 108 -2.84 -5.87 12.96
CA THR A 108 -2.10 -6.54 11.88
C THR A 108 -1.95 -5.63 10.66
N LEU A 109 -3.01 -4.90 10.28
CA LEU A 109 -2.95 -3.93 9.17
C LEU A 109 -2.04 -2.75 9.51
N THR A 110 -2.11 -2.24 10.74
CA THR A 110 -1.20 -1.17 11.19
C THR A 110 0.26 -1.61 11.16
N THR A 111 0.55 -2.88 11.50
CA THR A 111 1.91 -3.44 11.37
C THR A 111 2.32 -3.54 9.91
N ASP A 112 1.44 -4.02 9.03
CA ASP A 112 1.71 -4.06 7.59
C ASP A 112 2.02 -2.69 7.01
N PHE A 113 1.31 -1.62 7.39
CA PHE A 113 1.63 -0.26 6.94
C PHE A 113 3.07 0.13 7.28
N ARG A 114 3.57 -0.27 8.45
CA ARG A 114 4.97 -0.03 8.87
C ARG A 114 5.95 -0.89 8.08
N THR A 115 5.62 -2.17 7.85
CA THR A 115 6.45 -3.08 7.06
C THR A 115 6.56 -2.62 5.61
N LEU A 116 5.45 -2.22 4.98
CA LEU A 116 5.42 -1.65 3.63
C LEU A 116 6.22 -0.35 3.54
N THR A 117 6.10 0.52 4.56
CA THR A 117 6.91 1.74 4.65
C THR A 117 8.41 1.41 4.66
N ARG A 118 8.82 0.41 5.44
CA ARG A 118 10.22 -0.02 5.49
C ARG A 118 10.69 -0.60 4.16
N LEU A 119 9.87 -1.43 3.51
CA LEU A 119 10.16 -2.02 2.20
C LEU A 119 10.40 -0.95 1.12
N LEU A 120 9.61 0.13 1.12
CA LEU A 120 9.81 1.24 0.19
C LEU A 120 11.13 1.99 0.45
N LYS A 121 11.50 2.17 1.73
CA LYS A 121 12.77 2.80 2.12
C LYS A 121 13.99 1.96 1.74
N GLU A 122 13.90 0.63 1.88
CA GLU A 122 14.95 -0.32 1.47
C GLU A 122 15.30 -0.13 -0.03
N ARG A 123 14.30 0.15 -0.88
CA ARG A 123 14.50 0.42 -2.32
C ARG A 123 15.43 1.61 -2.60
N ALA A 124 15.31 2.70 -1.85
CA ALA A 124 16.13 3.89 -2.08
C ALA A 124 17.58 3.72 -1.63
N GLY A 125 17.83 2.83 -0.66
CA GLY A 125 19.18 2.45 -0.25
C GLY A 125 19.92 1.68 -1.35
N ASP A 126 19.22 0.77 -2.05
CA ASP A 126 19.81 -0.04 -3.12
C ASP A 126 20.22 0.80 -4.36
N THR A 127 19.59 1.95 -4.59
CA THR A 127 19.95 2.86 -5.69
C THR A 127 21.12 3.80 -5.37
N GLY A 128 21.62 3.82 -4.13
CA GLY A 128 22.71 4.70 -3.68
C GLY A 128 24.12 4.12 -3.81
N ILE A 129 24.28 2.90 -4.32
CA ILE A 129 25.56 2.26 -4.57
C ILE A 129 25.57 1.80 -6.03
N ASN A 130 25.73 2.74 -6.96
CA ASN A 130 26.16 2.55 -8.35
C ASN A 130 26.12 3.92 -9.04
N GLY A 131 27.14 4.73 -8.76
CA GLY A 131 27.46 5.99 -9.43
C GLY A 131 28.97 6.16 -9.41
#